data_AF-A0A7V8NTU8-F1
#
_entry.id   AF-A0A7V8NTU8-F1
#
_cell.length_a   1.000
_cell.length_b   1.000
_cell.length_c   1.000
_cell.angle_alpha   90.00
_cell.angle_beta   90.00
_cell.angle_gamma   90.00
#
_symmetry.space_group_name_H-M   'P 1'
#
loop_
_entity.id
_entity.type
_entity.pdbx_description
1 polymer ?
#
loop_
_entity_poly.entity_id
_entity_poly.type
_entity_poly.pdbx_seq_one_letter_code
_entity_poly.pdbx_strand_id
1 'polypeptide(L)'
;MEPLYQCDLAYVHAAAFEMLARGAAGEIVRRLRSSRAQLRKVLDVGCGAGPLTRALVDAGFDATGLDTSAELLKLACTRVPQAHFIRGNIYDAQIHDYDAVVAVGEPLTYHAEGTDADGLISGFFQRVAQALPPGGVLIFDLIGLGEPSLAGRTWSSGDDWAVLVETT
;
A
#
# COMPACT_ATOMS: atom_id res chain seq x y z
N MET A 1 9.64 17.34 -7.88
CA MET A 1 10.09 15.97 -7.58
C MET A 1 9.43 15.07 -8.61
N GLU A 2 10.23 14.34 -9.40
CA GLU A 2 9.68 13.39 -10.37
C GLU A 2 8.94 12.25 -9.65
N PRO A 3 7.88 11.69 -10.25
CA PRO A 3 7.15 10.59 -9.64
C PRO A 3 8.03 9.34 -9.56
N LEU A 4 8.04 8.68 -8.39
CA LEU A 4 8.83 7.48 -8.12
C LEU A 4 8.56 6.36 -9.14
N TYR A 5 7.28 6.15 -9.50
CA TYR A 5 6.85 5.17 -10.49
C TYR A 5 6.38 5.85 -11.77
N GLN A 6 7.26 5.90 -12.76
CA GLN A 6 6.91 6.23 -14.15
C GLN A 6 6.30 5.01 -14.86
N CYS A 7 5.89 5.14 -16.12
CA CYS A 7 5.11 4.11 -16.83
C CYS A 7 5.77 2.72 -16.83
N ASP A 8 7.05 2.65 -17.22
CA ASP A 8 7.77 1.38 -17.31
C ASP A 8 7.98 0.73 -15.93
N LEU A 9 8.38 1.53 -14.94
CA LEU A 9 8.58 1.00 -13.58
C LEU A 9 7.26 0.58 -12.93
N ALA A 10 6.15 1.28 -13.21
CA ALA A 10 4.82 0.87 -12.76
C ALA A 10 4.40 -0.47 -13.38
N TYR A 11 4.68 -0.68 -14.68
CA TYR A 11 4.44 -1.96 -15.34
C TYR A 11 5.28 -3.08 -14.70
N VAL A 12 6.59 -2.88 -14.56
CA VAL A 12 7.50 -3.87 -13.97
C VAL A 12 7.09 -4.21 -12.53
N HIS A 13 6.81 -3.19 -11.72
CA HIS A 13 6.36 -3.38 -10.34
C HIS A 13 5.08 -4.23 -10.29
N ALA A 14 4.10 -3.89 -11.13
CA ALA A 14 2.83 -4.59 -11.19
C ALA A 14 2.94 -6.01 -11.79
N ALA A 15 4.03 -6.33 -12.50
CA ALA A 15 4.29 -7.64 -13.06
C ALA A 15 5.04 -8.57 -12.09
N ALA A 16 5.92 -8.03 -11.23
CA ALA A 16 6.87 -8.86 -10.48
C ALA A 16 6.98 -8.57 -8.97
N PHE A 17 6.50 -7.42 -8.48
CA PHE A 17 6.78 -6.94 -7.12
C PHE A 17 5.53 -6.83 -6.24
N GLU A 18 4.44 -7.53 -6.60
CA GLU A 18 3.19 -7.55 -5.82
C GLU A 18 3.09 -8.74 -4.83
N MET A 19 4.15 -9.55 -4.73
CA MET A 19 4.11 -10.85 -4.04
C MET A 19 3.74 -10.75 -2.56
N LEU A 20 4.22 -9.71 -1.86
CA LEU A 20 3.92 -9.51 -0.44
C LEU A 20 2.43 -9.21 -0.24
N ALA A 21 1.90 -8.22 -0.96
CA ALA A 21 0.48 -7.85 -0.90
C ALA A 21 -0.44 -9.03 -1.26
N ARG A 22 -0.09 -9.80 -2.29
CA ARG A 22 -0.82 -11.01 -2.70
C ARG A 22 -0.75 -12.13 -1.66
N GLY A 23 0.43 -12.36 -1.08
CA GLY A 23 0.64 -13.38 -0.05
C GLY A 23 -0.08 -13.05 1.26
N ALA A 24 -0.08 -11.77 1.65
CA ALA A 24 -0.72 -11.31 2.88
C ALA A 24 -2.24 -11.16 2.78
N ALA A 25 -2.79 -11.00 1.57
CA ALA A 25 -4.20 -10.70 1.33
C ALA A 25 -5.18 -11.63 2.07
N GLY A 26 -4.97 -12.94 2.01
CA GLY A 26 -5.85 -13.91 2.68
C GLY A 26 -5.87 -13.74 4.20
N GLU A 27 -4.71 -13.48 4.80
CA GLU A 27 -4.60 -13.25 6.24
C GLU A 27 -5.23 -11.92 6.66
N ILE A 28 -5.02 -10.88 5.86
CA ILE A 28 -5.62 -9.55 6.09
C ILE A 28 -7.14 -9.66 6.06
N VAL A 29 -7.71 -10.28 5.02
CA VAL A 29 -9.15 -10.51 4.90
C VAL A 29 -9.67 -11.30 6.11
N ARG A 30 -8.97 -12.37 6.51
CA ARG A 30 -9.34 -13.17 7.69
C ARG A 30 -9.37 -12.32 8.97
N ARG A 31 -8.36 -11.48 9.18
CA ARG A 31 -8.28 -10.59 10.36
C ARG A 31 -9.40 -9.55 10.37
N LEU A 32 -9.65 -8.90 9.23
CA LEU A 32 -10.74 -7.93 9.12
C LEU A 32 -12.10 -8.57 9.38
N ARG A 33 -12.35 -9.77 8.85
CA ARG A 33 -13.59 -10.54 9.07
C ARG A 33 -13.76 -11.03 10.50
N SER A 34 -12.66 -11.27 11.20
CA SER A 34 -12.66 -11.75 12.60
C SER A 34 -12.66 -10.61 13.62
N SER A 35 -12.70 -9.34 13.17
CA SER A 35 -12.79 -8.20 14.07
C SER A 35 -14.08 -8.25 14.89
N ARG A 36 -14.02 -7.72 16.11
CA ARG A 36 -15.21 -7.60 16.97
C ARG A 36 -16.21 -6.58 16.43
N ALA A 37 -15.73 -5.59 15.69
CA ALA A 37 -16.57 -4.61 15.00
C ALA A 37 -16.92 -5.12 13.60
N GLN A 38 -18.09 -4.74 13.09
CA GLN A 38 -18.47 -5.02 11.72
C GLN A 38 -17.76 -4.05 10.77
N LEU A 39 -16.62 -4.48 10.22
CA LEU A 39 -15.85 -3.69 9.26
C LEU A 39 -16.45 -3.85 7.85
N ARG A 40 -16.68 -2.74 7.16
CA ARG A 40 -17.22 -2.71 5.80
C ARG A 40 -16.34 -1.89 4.86
N LYS A 41 -15.96 -0.70 5.27
CA LYS A 41 -15.16 0.25 4.47
C LYS A 41 -13.69 0.14 4.81
N VAL A 42 -12.86 -0.12 3.80
CA VAL A 42 -11.42 -0.34 3.99
C VAL A 42 -10.63 0.61 3.08
N LEU A 43 -9.71 1.35 3.67
CA LEU A 43 -8.72 2.14 2.94
C LEU A 43 -7.43 1.34 2.78
N ASP A 44 -7.03 1.07 1.54
CA ASP A 44 -5.77 0.42 1.16
C ASP A 44 -4.76 1.49 0.75
N VAL A 45 -3.81 1.80 1.63
CA VAL A 45 -2.83 2.87 1.41
C VAL A 45 -1.53 2.33 0.83
N GLY A 46 -1.02 3.00 -0.20
CA GLY A 46 0.07 2.47 -1.01
C GLY A 46 -0.41 1.29 -1.85
N CYS A 47 -1.64 1.36 -2.35
CA CYS A 47 -2.31 0.22 -2.99
C CYS A 47 -1.63 -0.26 -4.29
N GLY A 48 -0.72 0.52 -4.86
CA GLY A 48 -0.05 0.23 -6.11
C GLY A 48 -1.06 -0.07 -7.23
N ALA A 49 -0.87 -1.19 -7.94
CA ALA A 49 -1.78 -1.63 -8.99
C ALA A 49 -2.97 -2.48 -8.46
N GLY A 50 -3.28 -2.35 -7.18
CA GLY A 50 -4.48 -2.86 -6.51
C GLY A 50 -4.57 -4.37 -6.20
N PRO A 51 -3.48 -5.15 -6.00
CA PRO A 51 -3.62 -6.58 -5.69
C PRO A 51 -4.34 -6.85 -4.36
N LEU A 52 -4.04 -6.06 -3.31
CA LEU A 52 -4.73 -6.18 -2.03
C LEU A 52 -6.15 -5.59 -2.11
N THR A 53 -6.31 -4.43 -2.75
CA THR A 53 -7.62 -3.83 -3.02
C THR A 53 -8.56 -4.82 -3.72
N ARG A 54 -8.08 -5.56 -4.73
CA ARG A 54 -8.82 -6.64 -5.40
C ARG A 54 -9.31 -7.68 -4.41
N ALA A 55 -8.42 -8.20 -3.56
CA ALA A 55 -8.78 -9.21 -2.57
C ALA A 55 -9.81 -8.70 -1.55
N LEU A 56 -9.74 -7.43 -1.15
CA LEU A 56 -10.72 -6.80 -0.27
C LEU A 56 -12.10 -6.71 -0.94
N VAL A 57 -12.16 -6.24 -2.19
CA VAL A 57 -13.39 -6.20 -2.99
C VAL A 57 -14.00 -7.58 -3.17
N ASP A 58 -13.19 -8.57 -3.57
CA ASP A 58 -13.65 -9.94 -3.81
C ASP A 58 -14.17 -10.59 -2.52
N ALA A 59 -13.61 -10.18 -1.37
CA ALA A 59 -14.10 -10.57 -0.05
C ALA A 59 -15.34 -9.79 0.39
N GLY A 60 -15.86 -8.84 -0.40
CA GLY A 60 -17.09 -8.10 -0.14
C GLY A 60 -16.93 -6.85 0.74
N PHE A 61 -15.72 -6.30 0.86
CA PHE A 61 -15.49 -4.98 1.46
C PHE A 61 -15.71 -3.86 0.44
N ASP A 62 -16.11 -2.69 0.94
CA ASP A 62 -16.13 -1.43 0.21
C ASP A 62 -14.73 -0.82 0.29
N ALA A 63 -13.91 -1.08 -0.73
CA ALA A 63 -12.47 -0.77 -0.70
C ALA A 63 -12.14 0.50 -1.50
N THR A 64 -11.34 1.37 -0.90
CA THR A 64 -10.70 2.51 -1.57
C THR A 64 -9.20 2.32 -1.58
N GLY A 65 -8.56 2.39 -2.75
CA GLY A 65 -7.10 2.44 -2.88
C GLY A 65 -6.56 3.87 -2.90
N LEU A 66 -5.48 4.13 -2.19
CA LEU A 66 -4.76 5.40 -2.18
C LEU A 66 -3.31 5.15 -2.64
N ASP A 67 -2.85 5.88 -3.65
CA ASP A 67 -1.44 5.83 -4.09
C ASP A 67 -0.98 7.17 -4.66
N THR A 68 0.33 7.44 -4.63
CA THR A 68 0.90 8.66 -5.21
C THR A 68 1.08 8.55 -6.73
N SER A 69 1.26 7.32 -7.23
CA SER A 69 1.57 7.02 -8.63
C SER A 69 0.31 6.97 -9.49
N ALA A 70 0.20 7.93 -10.41
CA ALA A 70 -0.88 7.93 -11.39
C ALA A 70 -0.84 6.71 -12.32
N GLU A 71 0.34 6.18 -12.65
CA GLU A 71 0.48 5.03 -13.54
C GLU A 71 0.05 3.72 -12.88
N LEU A 72 0.40 3.53 -11.60
CA LEU A 72 -0.09 2.38 -10.82
C LEU A 72 -1.61 2.45 -10.65
N LEU A 73 -2.16 3.63 -10.36
CA LEU A 73 -3.61 3.81 -10.23
C LEU A 73 -4.38 3.55 -11.53
N LYS A 74 -3.82 3.88 -12.71
CA LYS A 74 -4.44 3.51 -14.00
C LYS A 74 -4.57 1.99 -14.13
N LEU A 75 -3.52 1.26 -13.77
CA LEU A 75 -3.54 -0.21 -13.73
C LEU A 75 -4.53 -0.72 -12.68
N ALA A 76 -4.59 -0.09 -11.50
CA ALA A 76 -5.49 -0.47 -10.43
C ALA A 76 -6.97 -0.27 -10.82
N CYS A 77 -7.33 0.85 -11.44
CA CYS A 77 -8.68 1.11 -11.95
C CYS A 77 -9.11 0.09 -13.01
N THR A 78 -8.20 -0.31 -13.89
CA THR A 78 -8.45 -1.38 -14.88
C THR A 78 -8.55 -2.75 -14.19
N ARG A 79 -7.65 -2.96 -13.22
CA ARG A 79 -7.55 -4.04 -12.23
C ARG A 79 -8.88 -4.36 -11.56
N VAL A 80 -9.46 -3.33 -10.96
CA VAL A 80 -10.46 -3.38 -9.89
C VAL A 80 -11.49 -2.28 -10.11
N PRO A 81 -12.29 -2.34 -11.18
CA PRO A 81 -13.26 -1.29 -11.51
C PRO A 81 -14.37 -1.13 -10.46
N GLN A 82 -14.50 -2.08 -9.53
CA GLN A 82 -15.45 -2.01 -8.41
C GLN A 82 -14.95 -1.16 -7.24
N ALA A 83 -13.64 -0.91 -7.13
CA ALA A 83 -13.06 -0.11 -6.07
C ALA A 83 -12.99 1.38 -6.46
N HIS A 84 -12.85 2.23 -5.46
CA HIS A 84 -12.50 3.63 -5.65
C HIS A 84 -10.99 3.83 -5.55
N PHE A 85 -10.42 4.72 -6.35
CA PHE A 85 -8.99 5.01 -6.32
C PHE A 85 -8.75 6.51 -6.21
N ILE A 86 -7.89 6.89 -5.27
CA ILE A 86 -7.55 8.27 -4.97
C ILE A 86 -6.04 8.44 -5.20
N ARG A 87 -5.68 9.46 -5.97
CA ARG A 87 -4.29 9.89 -6.07
C ARG A 87 -3.97 10.82 -4.91
N GLY A 88 -3.01 10.45 -4.07
CA GLY A 88 -2.63 11.27 -2.93
C GLY A 88 -1.45 10.71 -2.16
N ASN A 89 -0.88 11.57 -1.31
CA ASN A 89 0.17 11.19 -0.38
C ASN A 89 -0.44 10.62 0.89
N ILE A 90 0.05 9.48 1.38
CA ILE A 90 -0.35 8.88 2.67
C ILE A 90 -0.25 9.88 3.84
N TYR A 91 0.73 10.79 3.78
CA TYR A 91 0.96 11.76 4.86
C TYR A 91 0.00 12.97 4.82
N ASP A 92 -0.69 13.19 3.71
CA ASP A 92 -1.63 14.32 3.50
C ASP A 92 -3.07 13.86 3.27
N ALA A 93 -3.29 12.55 3.09
CA ALA A 93 -4.59 12.01 2.76
C ALA A 93 -5.60 12.20 3.89
N GLN A 94 -6.83 12.52 3.50
CA GLN A 94 -7.95 12.57 4.42
C GLN A 94 -8.41 11.13 4.71
N ILE A 95 -8.21 10.71 5.95
CA ILE A 95 -8.66 9.41 6.46
C ILE A 95 -9.90 9.69 7.29
N HIS A 96 -11.08 9.46 6.73
CA HIS A 96 -12.36 9.58 7.43
C HIS A 96 -13.35 8.60 6.81
N ASP A 97 -14.37 8.21 7.59
CA ASP A 97 -15.45 7.30 7.16
C ASP A 97 -14.98 5.90 6.73
N TYR A 98 -13.85 5.41 7.26
CA TYR A 98 -13.37 4.04 7.07
C TYR A 98 -13.42 3.25 8.37
N ASP A 99 -13.72 1.96 8.28
CA ASP A 99 -13.72 1.05 9.43
C ASP A 99 -12.34 0.41 9.63
N ALA A 100 -11.55 0.31 8.56
CA ALA A 100 -10.17 -0.16 8.61
C ALA A 100 -9.26 0.57 7.64
N VAL A 101 -7.98 0.62 8.00
CA VAL A 101 -6.88 1.08 7.16
C VAL A 101 -5.87 -0.06 7.04
N VAL A 102 -5.45 -0.36 5.82
CA VAL A 102 -4.36 -1.30 5.54
C VAL A 102 -3.25 -0.59 4.78
N ALA A 103 -1.99 -0.88 5.10
CA ALA A 103 -0.82 -0.29 4.45
C ALA A 103 0.25 -1.38 4.31
N VAL A 104 0.27 -2.07 3.17
CA VAL A 104 1.04 -3.32 2.97
C VAL A 104 1.86 -3.24 1.68
N GLY A 105 3.10 -3.74 1.69
CA GLY A 105 4.11 -3.40 0.68
C GLY A 105 5.04 -2.28 1.12
N GLU A 106 5.18 -2.12 2.43
CA GLU A 106 5.99 -1.13 3.13
C GLU A 106 5.82 0.33 2.67
N PRO A 107 4.58 0.79 2.36
CA PRO A 107 4.37 2.13 1.80
C PRO A 107 4.75 3.26 2.77
N LEU A 108 4.85 2.95 4.06
CA LEU A 108 5.26 3.85 5.12
C LEU A 108 6.77 4.00 5.25
N THR A 109 7.58 3.32 4.42
CA THR A 109 9.04 3.37 4.50
C THR A 109 9.68 4.20 3.38
N TYR A 110 8.95 4.54 2.32
CA TYR A 110 9.45 5.34 1.19
C TYR A 110 9.55 6.83 1.54
N HIS A 111 10.68 7.23 2.14
CA HIS A 111 11.00 8.62 2.44
C HIS A 111 12.22 9.09 1.66
N ALA A 112 12.22 10.36 1.25
CA ALA A 112 13.43 10.99 0.72
C ALA A 112 14.46 11.19 1.84
N GLU A 113 15.74 11.14 1.49
CA GLU A 113 16.83 11.45 2.42
C GLU A 113 16.63 12.85 3.04
N GLY A 114 16.88 12.97 4.35
CA GLY A 114 16.69 14.21 5.10
C GLY A 114 15.24 14.52 5.50
N THR A 115 14.27 13.66 5.17
CA THR A 115 12.89 13.77 5.64
C THR A 115 12.78 13.39 7.12
N ASP A 116 11.96 14.11 7.90
CA ASP A 116 11.53 13.70 9.24
C ASP A 116 10.53 12.53 9.16
N ALA A 117 11.06 11.34 8.88
CA ALA A 117 10.27 10.12 8.73
C ALA A 117 9.51 9.77 10.01
N ASP A 118 10.15 9.92 11.17
CA ASP A 118 9.53 9.63 12.47
C ASP A 118 8.33 10.54 12.74
N GLY A 119 8.45 11.83 12.46
CA GLY A 119 7.36 12.80 12.56
C GLY A 119 6.20 12.48 11.61
N LEU A 120 6.51 12.13 10.35
CA LEU A 120 5.51 11.77 9.34
C LEU A 120 4.74 10.48 9.70
N ILE A 121 5.45 9.42 10.09
CA ILE A 121 4.85 8.15 10.52
C ILE A 121 4.01 8.36 11.78
N SER A 122 4.55 9.09 12.78
CA SER A 122 3.82 9.40 14.01
C SER A 122 2.53 10.18 13.72
N GLY A 123 2.59 11.18 12.84
CA GLY A 123 1.43 11.95 12.39
C GLY A 123 0.41 11.08 11.66
N PHE A 124 0.86 10.14 10.82
CA PHE A 124 -0.03 9.17 10.17
C PHE A 124 -0.77 8.31 11.19
N PHE A 125 -0.07 7.71 12.16
CA PHE A 125 -0.71 6.89 13.19
C PHE A 125 -1.71 7.69 14.04
N GLN A 126 -1.38 8.93 14.39
CA GLN A 126 -2.30 9.82 15.11
C GLN A 126 -3.59 10.08 14.31
N ARG A 127 -3.47 10.39 13.01
CA ARG A 127 -4.64 10.61 12.14
C ARG A 127 -5.49 9.34 12.00
N VAL A 128 -4.87 8.19 11.78
CA VAL A 128 -5.59 6.91 11.70
C VAL A 128 -6.31 6.61 13.02
N ALA A 129 -5.65 6.77 14.16
CA ALA A 129 -6.24 6.52 15.48
C ALA A 129 -7.41 7.46 15.79
N GLN A 130 -7.37 8.71 15.31
CA GLN A 130 -8.46 9.67 15.46
C GLN A 130 -9.63 9.41 14.50
N ALA A 131 -9.34 8.88 13.31
CA ALA A 131 -10.32 8.66 12.26
C ALA A 131 -11.10 7.35 12.43
N LEU A 132 -10.44 6.30 12.91
CA LEU A 132 -11.06 4.98 13.03
C LEU A 132 -12.12 4.97 14.14
N PRO A 133 -13.29 4.35 13.90
CA PRO A 133 -14.30 4.18 14.93
C PRO A 133 -13.80 3.23 16.02
N PRO A 134 -14.46 3.18 17.20
CA PRO A 134 -14.18 2.16 18.20
C PRO A 134 -14.25 0.74 17.62
N GLY A 135 -13.16 -0.01 17.76
CA GLY A 135 -13.02 -1.36 17.19
C GLY A 135 -12.58 -1.40 15.72
N GLY A 136 -12.33 -0.23 15.11
CA GLY A 136 -11.66 -0.11 13.82
C GLY A 136 -10.23 -0.64 13.87
N VAL A 137 -9.72 -1.01 12.70
CA VAL A 137 -8.46 -1.76 12.60
C VAL A 137 -7.47 -1.04 11.69
N LEU A 138 -6.22 -0.94 12.16
CA LEU A 138 -5.06 -0.61 11.33
C LEU A 138 -4.20 -1.88 11.18
N ILE A 139 -3.88 -2.25 9.95
CA ILE A 139 -2.91 -3.31 9.62
C ILE A 139 -1.81 -2.70 8.75
N PHE A 140 -0.55 -2.93 9.10
CA PHE A 140 0.56 -2.40 8.32
C PHE A 140 1.79 -3.29 8.43
N ASP A 141 2.69 -3.14 7.47
CA ASP A 141 4.07 -3.63 7.52
C ASP A 141 5.06 -2.46 7.47
N LEU A 142 6.28 -2.73 7.93
CA LEU A 142 7.40 -1.80 7.90
C LEU A 142 8.66 -2.61 7.59
N ILE A 143 9.59 -2.00 6.88
CA ILE A 143 10.95 -2.53 6.84
C ILE A 143 11.63 -2.19 8.16
N GLY A 144 12.00 -3.22 8.92
CA GLY A 144 12.76 -3.07 10.15
C GLY A 144 14.24 -2.82 9.88
N LEU A 145 14.88 -2.03 10.74
CA LEU A 145 16.34 -1.96 10.78
C LEU A 145 16.88 -3.26 11.40
N GLY A 146 17.55 -4.09 10.61
CA GLY A 146 18.09 -5.37 11.07
C GLY A 146 18.95 -6.06 10.02
N GLU A 147 19.63 -7.12 10.42
CA GLU A 147 20.36 -7.99 9.49
C GLU A 147 19.41 -8.95 8.77
N PRO A 148 19.64 -9.25 7.48
CA PRO A 148 20.73 -8.71 6.65
C PRO A 148 20.46 -7.27 6.19
N SER A 149 21.53 -6.48 6.02
CA SER A 149 21.45 -5.17 5.36
C SER A 149 20.66 -5.24 4.05
N LEU A 150 19.83 -4.22 3.81
CA LEU A 150 19.16 -4.04 2.52
C LEU A 150 20.12 -3.56 1.44
N ALA A 151 21.33 -3.11 1.79
CA ALA A 151 22.32 -2.65 0.84
C ALA A 151 22.76 -3.79 -0.07
N GLY A 152 22.65 -3.59 -1.37
CA GLY A 152 22.90 -4.64 -2.32
C GLY A 152 22.61 -4.22 -3.75
N ARG A 153 23.04 -5.10 -4.67
CA ARG A 153 22.74 -4.98 -6.10
C ARG A 153 22.06 -6.26 -6.53
N THR A 154 20.83 -6.14 -6.97
CA THR A 154 20.04 -7.26 -7.49
C THR A 154 19.43 -6.86 -8.83
N TRP A 155 19.13 -7.85 -9.66
CA TRP A 155 18.38 -7.61 -10.88
C TRP A 155 17.33 -8.71 -11.06
N SER A 156 16.30 -8.39 -11.81
CA SER A 156 15.24 -9.32 -12.19
C SER A 156 14.76 -8.99 -13.59
N SER A 157 14.23 -9.98 -14.30
CA SER A 157 13.70 -9.79 -15.64
C SER A 157 12.49 -10.68 -15.90
N GLY A 158 11.62 -10.21 -16.79
CA GLY A 158 10.57 -11.00 -17.43
C GLY A 158 10.82 -11.13 -18.93
N ASP A 159 9.78 -11.47 -19.69
CA ASP A 159 9.88 -11.66 -21.14
C ASP A 159 10.23 -10.38 -21.90
N ASP A 160 9.79 -9.21 -21.39
CA ASP A 160 9.89 -7.91 -22.05
C ASP A 160 10.45 -6.79 -21.16
N TRP A 161 10.94 -7.12 -19.95
CA TRP A 161 11.47 -6.14 -19.02
C TRP A 161 12.66 -6.66 -18.21
N ALA A 162 13.52 -5.74 -17.77
CA ALA A 162 14.56 -5.99 -16.77
C ALA A 162 14.63 -4.80 -15.82
N VAL A 163 14.88 -5.06 -14.54
CA VAL A 163 15.10 -4.03 -13.51
C VAL A 163 16.37 -4.34 -12.74
N LEU A 164 17.15 -3.30 -12.50
CA LEU A 164 18.30 -3.31 -11.60
C LEU A 164 17.91 -2.51 -10.36
N VAL A 165 18.07 -3.12 -9.19
CA VAL A 165 17.86 -2.47 -7.89
C VAL A 165 19.22 -2.34 -7.24
N GLU A 166 19.58 -1.10 -6.92
CA GLU A 166 20.78 -0.76 -6.16
C GLU A 166 20.36 0.04 -4.93
N THR A 167 20.72 -0.49 -3.76
CA THR A 167 20.46 0.08 -2.45
C THR A 167 21.79 0.24 -1.73
N THR A 168 21.96 1.38 -1.06
CA THR A 168 23.19 1.77 -0.34
C THR A 168 22.94 1.89 1.15
#